data_AF-A0A960TRJ4-F1
#
_entry.id   AF-A0A960TRJ4-F1
#
_cell.length_a   1.000
_cell.length_b   1.000
_cell.length_c   1.000
_cell.angle_alpha   90.00
_cell.angle_beta   90.00
_cell.angle_gamma   90.00
#
_symmetry.space_group_name_H-M   'P 1'
#
loop_
_entity.id
_entity.type
_entity.pdbx_description
1 polymer ?
#
loop_
_entity_poly.entity_id
_entity_poly.type
_entity_poly.pdbx_seq_one_letter_code
_entity_poly.pdbx_strand_id
1 'polypeptide(L)'
;IRHHPRGWVRACALYAVAQEEDTAMAPLAQAALVDRDPVVRETAAWCLARLAPERWRDHAATLTADEDAQVARWAAGFFGMLPT
;
A
#
# COMPACT_ATOMS: atom_id res chain seq x y z
N ILE A 1 -17.23 0.75 -10.85
CA ILE A 1 -15.83 1.01 -10.45
C ILE A 1 -15.07 1.43 -11.71
N ARG A 2 -14.73 2.72 -11.87
CA ARG A 2 -13.93 3.22 -13.00
C ARG A 2 -12.53 3.54 -12.47
N HIS A 3 -11.67 2.52 -12.34
CA HIS A 3 -10.24 2.79 -12.17
C HIS A 3 -9.70 3.24 -13.53
N HIS A 4 -9.04 4.40 -13.56
CA HIS A 4 -8.38 4.85 -14.79
C HIS A 4 -7.36 3.78 -15.22
N PRO A 5 -7.22 3.49 -16.53
CA PRO A 5 -6.37 2.41 -17.02
C PRO A 5 -4.91 2.53 -16.53
N ARG A 6 -4.44 3.75 -16.25
CA ARG A 6 -3.10 4.00 -15.70
C ARG A 6 -2.97 3.66 -14.21
N GLY A 7 -4.02 3.88 -13.41
CA GLY A 7 -4.02 3.59 -11.96
C GLY A 7 -4.04 2.09 -11.71
N TRP A 8 -4.91 1.38 -12.43
CA TRP A 8 -5.00 -0.08 -12.37
C TRP A 8 -3.66 -0.76 -12.68
N VAL A 9 -2.96 -0.32 -13.73
CA VAL A 9 -1.64 -0.88 -14.09
C VAL A 9 -0.60 -0.68 -12.97
N ARG A 10 -0.57 0.49 -12.32
CA ARG A 10 0.34 0.73 -11.18
C ARG A 10 0.01 -0.17 -9.99
N ALA A 11 -1.28 -0.35 -9.68
CA ALA A 11 -1.72 -1.27 -8.64
C ALA A 11 -1.32 -2.72 -8.98
N CYS A 12 -1.55 -3.18 -10.21
CA CYS A 12 -1.12 -4.52 -10.64
C CYS A 12 0.41 -4.71 -10.53
N ALA A 13 1.20 -3.68 -10.86
CA ALA A 13 2.65 -3.74 -10.74
C ALA A 13 3.09 -3.89 -9.27
N LEU A 14 2.53 -3.10 -8.36
CA LEU A 14 2.78 -3.22 -6.92
C LEU A 14 2.35 -4.58 -6.37
N TYR A 15 1.23 -5.09 -6.88
CA TYR A 15 0.75 -6.42 -6.51
C TYR A 15 1.74 -7.51 -6.91
N ALA A 16 2.18 -7.51 -8.18
CA ALA A 16 3.15 -8.47 -8.67
C ALA A 16 4.46 -8.42 -7.88
N VAL A 17 4.98 -7.22 -7.60
CA VAL A 17 6.19 -7.02 -6.79
C VAL A 17 6.07 -7.67 -5.40
N ALA A 18 4.92 -7.53 -4.72
CA ALA A 18 4.71 -8.14 -3.41
C ALA A 18 4.48 -9.66 -3.46
N GLN A 19 4.08 -10.21 -4.60
CA GLN A 19 3.94 -11.65 -4.80
C GLN A 19 5.29 -12.33 -5.04
N GLU A 20 6.22 -11.63 -5.68
CA GLU A 20 7.60 -12.08 -5.87
C GLU A 20 8.47 -11.86 -4.62
N GLU A 21 7.93 -11.25 -3.57
CA GLU A 21 8.64 -10.93 -2.31
C GLU A 21 9.93 -10.13 -2.52
N ASP A 22 9.99 -9.31 -3.58
CA ASP A 22 11.16 -8.50 -3.92
C ASP A 22 11.30 -7.29 -2.98
N THR A 23 11.92 -7.53 -1.82
CA THR A 23 12.16 -6.51 -0.79
C THR A 23 12.97 -5.31 -1.29
N ALA A 24 13.75 -5.45 -2.38
CA ALA A 24 14.49 -4.33 -2.97
C ALA A 24 13.55 -3.26 -3.56
N MET A 25 12.30 -3.63 -3.84
CA MET A 25 11.26 -2.74 -4.35
C MET A 25 10.42 -2.06 -3.25
N ALA A 26 10.71 -2.31 -1.97
CA ALA A 26 10.03 -1.61 -0.87
C ALA A 26 10.06 -0.07 -0.98
N PRO A 27 11.15 0.59 -1.43
CA PRO A 27 11.14 2.04 -1.65
C PRO A 27 10.12 2.50 -2.72
N LEU A 28 9.86 1.67 -3.73
CA LEU A 28 8.87 1.97 -4.77
C LEU A 28 7.45 1.88 -4.20
N ALA A 29 7.17 0.85 -3.40
CA ALA A 29 5.89 0.74 -2.68
C ALA A 29 5.68 1.94 -1.73
N GLN A 30 6.72 2.34 -1.00
CA GLN A 30 6.65 3.52 -0.12
C GLN A 30 6.36 4.81 -0.90
N ALA A 31 6.99 5.02 -2.06
CA ALA A 31 6.73 6.20 -2.90
C ALA A 31 5.29 6.24 -3.43
N ALA A 32 4.65 5.08 -3.63
CA ALA A 32 3.28 4.99 -4.12
C ALA A 32 2.21 5.26 -3.04
N LEU A 33 2.59 5.42 -1.76
CA LEU A 33 1.65 5.77 -0.68
C LEU A 33 0.99 7.14 -0.84
N VAL A 34 1.54 8.02 -1.68
CA VAL A 34 0.99 9.36 -1.97
C VAL A 34 0.36 9.45 -3.36
N ASP A 35 0.08 8.30 -4.00
CA ASP A 35 -0.55 8.27 -5.31
C ASP A 35 -1.96 8.89 -5.27
N ARG A 36 -2.34 9.60 -6.34
CA ARG A 36 -3.67 10.21 -6.48
C ARG A 36 -4.81 9.19 -6.58
N ASP A 37 -4.52 7.96 -6.99
CA ASP A 37 -5.51 6.90 -7.12
C ASP A 37 -5.54 6.08 -5.81
N PRO A 38 -6.68 6.04 -5.10
CA PRO A 38 -6.76 5.36 -3.81
C PRO A 38 -6.47 3.86 -3.90
N VAL A 39 -6.73 3.22 -5.05
CA VAL A 39 -6.41 1.79 -5.22
C VAL A 39 -4.91 1.57 -5.32
N VAL A 40 -4.16 2.53 -5.88
CA VAL A 40 -2.71 2.46 -5.89
C VAL A 40 -2.18 2.63 -4.46
N ARG A 41 -2.72 3.58 -3.68
CA ARG A 41 -2.32 3.76 -2.27
C ARG A 41 -2.60 2.54 -1.41
N GLU A 42 -3.80 1.95 -1.53
CA GLU A 42 -4.19 0.72 -0.83
C GLU A 42 -3.22 -0.43 -1.16
N THR A 43 -2.96 -0.64 -2.46
CA THR A 43 -2.07 -1.72 -2.91
C THR A 43 -0.62 -1.46 -2.48
N ALA A 44 -0.18 -0.21 -2.49
CA ALA A 44 1.14 0.21 -2.03
C ALA A 44 1.32 -0.05 -0.54
N ALA A 45 0.31 0.28 0.28
CA ALA A 45 0.30 -0.01 1.70
C ALA A 45 0.38 -1.52 1.97
N TRP A 46 -0.41 -2.32 1.27
CA TRP A 46 -0.35 -3.79 1.37
C TRP A 46 1.02 -4.35 0.94
N CYS A 47 1.56 -3.87 -0.18
CA CYS A 47 2.87 -4.24 -0.71
C CYS A 47 3.98 -3.92 0.30
N LEU A 48 3.99 -2.70 0.85
CA LEU A 48 4.98 -2.26 1.83
C LEU A 48 4.89 -3.08 3.13
N ALA A 49 3.68 -3.40 3.59
CA ALA A 49 3.49 -4.21 4.79
C ALA A 49 4.04 -5.64 4.65
N ARG A 50 4.08 -6.19 3.43
CA ARG A 50 4.67 -7.51 3.14
C ARG A 50 6.18 -7.46 2.99
N LEU A 51 6.69 -6.45 2.29
CA LEU A 51 8.10 -6.36 1.92
C LEU A 51 8.98 -5.70 2.98
N ALA A 52 8.41 -4.77 3.75
CA ALA A 52 9.13 -3.97 4.76
C ALA A 52 8.15 -3.51 5.87
N PRO A 53 7.70 -4.43 6.75
CA PRO A 53 6.74 -4.12 7.81
C PRO A 53 7.14 -2.93 8.69
N GLU A 54 8.43 -2.75 8.95
CA GLU A 54 8.99 -1.62 9.69
C GLU A 54 8.71 -0.27 9.00
N ARG A 55 8.90 -0.18 7.67
CA ARG A 55 8.61 1.05 6.91
C ARG A 55 7.11 1.34 6.86
N TRP A 56 6.29 0.29 6.79
CA TRP A 56 4.85 0.43 6.90
C TRP A 56 4.47 1.04 8.25
N ARG A 57 5.08 0.58 9.37
CA ARG A 57 4.81 1.12 10.71
C ARG A 57 5.19 2.59 10.83
N ASP A 58 6.29 3.00 10.21
CA ASP A 58 6.69 4.42 10.15
C ASP A 58 5.63 5.31 9.48
N HIS A 59 4.81 4.73 8.58
CA HIS A 59 3.76 5.44 7.84
C HIS A 59 2.35 5.16 8.38
N ALA A 60 2.19 4.34 9.41
CA ALA A 60 0.89 3.85 9.89
C ALA A 60 -0.08 4.97 10.26
N ALA A 61 0.41 6.04 10.90
CA ALA A 61 -0.42 7.18 11.28
C ALA A 61 -1.02 7.89 10.05
N THR A 62 -0.25 8.02 8.97
CA THR A 62 -0.73 8.60 7.71
C THR A 62 -1.68 7.65 7.00
N LEU A 63 -1.36 6.35 6.95
CA LEU A 63 -2.16 5.36 6.24
C LEU A 63 -3.54 5.14 6.89
N THR A 64 -3.59 5.12 8.23
CA THR A 64 -4.85 4.98 8.97
C THR A 64 -5.69 6.26 9.00
N ALA A 65 -5.13 7.38 8.54
CA ALA A 65 -5.80 8.67 8.38
C ALA A 65 -5.92 9.11 6.91
N ASP A 66 -5.84 8.16 5.96
CA ASP A 66 -5.97 8.46 4.53
C ASP A 66 -7.30 9.16 4.22
N GLU A 67 -7.29 10.09 3.26
CA GLU A 67 -8.46 10.85 2.82
C GLU A 67 -9.57 9.92 2.26
N ASP A 68 -9.19 8.78 1.70
CA ASP A 68 -10.10 7.77 1.23
C ASP A 68 -10.44 6.81 2.38
N ALA A 69 -11.72 6.81 2.77
CA ALA A 69 -12.21 6.02 3.90
C ALA A 69 -12.04 4.51 3.72
N GLN A 70 -11.91 4.00 2.48
CA GLN A 70 -11.60 2.59 2.25
C GLN A 70 -10.14 2.30 2.59
N VAL A 71 -9.21 3.14 2.10
CA VAL A 71 -7.78 3.02 2.37
C VAL A 71 -7.51 3.11 3.86
N ALA A 72 -8.07 4.11 4.54
CA ALA A 72 -7.92 4.30 5.98
C ALA A 72 -8.41 3.10 6.80
N ARG A 73 -9.61 2.59 6.49
CA ARG A 73 -10.20 1.43 7.17
C ARG A 73 -9.38 0.17 6.94
N TRP A 74 -8.92 -0.04 5.72
CA TRP A 74 -8.13 -1.20 5.36
C TRP A 74 -6.77 -1.18 6.07
N ALA A 75 -6.07 -0.03 6.07
CA ALA A 75 -4.81 0.14 6.78
C ALA A 75 -4.94 -0.09 8.29
N ALA A 76 -6.03 0.41 8.90
CA ALA A 76 -6.28 0.21 10.33
C ALA A 76 -6.57 -1.26 10.67
N GLY A 77 -7.30 -1.97 9.81
CA GLY A 77 -7.55 -3.40 9.96
C GLY A 77 -6.28 -4.24 9.80
N PHE A 78 -5.41 -3.88 8.84
CA PHE A 78 -4.17 -4.60 8.57
C PHE A 78 -3.13 -4.44 9.69
N PHE A 79 -3.08 -3.27 10.35
CA PHE A 79 -2.21 -3.04 11.51
C PHE A 79 -2.42 -4.08 12.61
N GLY A 80 -3.68 -4.46 12.86
CA GLY A 80 -4.02 -5.44 13.88
C GLY A 80 -3.56 -6.87 13.55
N MET A 81 -3.17 -7.15 12.31
CA MET A 81 -2.75 -8.49 11.85
C MET A 81 -1.23 -8.64 11.64
N LEU A 82 -0.46 -7.55 11.62
CA LEU A 82 0.99 -7.65 11.47
C LEU A 82 1.61 -8.18 12.78
N PRO A 83 2.47 -9.21 12.74
CA PRO A 83 3.18 -9.67 13.94
C PRO A 83 4.02 -8.51 14.50
N THR A 84 4.02 -8.37 15.83
CA THR A 84 4.76 -7.32 16.55
C THR A 84 6.27 -7.47 16.38
#